data_AF-A0A529N5Y9-F1
#
_entry.id   AF-A0A529N5Y9-F1
#
_cell.length_a   1.000
_cell.length_b   1.000
_cell.length_c   1.000
_cell.angle_alpha   90.00
_cell.angle_beta   90.00
_cell.angle_gamma   90.00
#
_symmetry.space_group_name_H-M   'P 1'
#
loop_
_entity.id
_entity.type
_entity.pdbx_description
1 polymer ?
#
loop_
_entity_poly.entity_id
_entity_poly.type
_entity_poly.pdbx_seq_one_letter_code
_entity_poly.pdbx_strand_id
1 'polypeptide(L)' 'HYFVHAGWLEEGQLLRDAFKLRDIPGTIVHGRYDMPCPARYAWALHKAWPKADFHLIEGAGHAYSEPG' A
#
# COMPACT_ATOMS: atom_id res chain seq x y z
N HIS A 1 7.48 -20.83 -5.45
CA HIS A 1 6.06 -21.27 -5.48
C HIS A 1 5.12 -20.10 -5.81
N TYR A 2 4.90 -19.12 -4.93
CA TYR A 2 3.92 -18.04 -5.20
C TYR A 2 4.33 -17.06 -6.32
N PHE A 3 5.57 -16.58 -6.31
CA PHE A 3 6.04 -15.57 -7.28
C PHE A 3 6.07 -16.08 -8.74
N VAL A 4 6.36 -17.37 -8.95
CA VAL A 4 6.37 -17.97 -10.29
C VAL A 4 4.97 -18.12 -10.89
N HIS A 5 3.92 -17.98 -10.07
CA HIS A 5 2.52 -18.01 -10.50
C HIS A 5 1.84 -16.64 -10.39
N ALA A 6 2.61 -15.55 -10.23
CA ALA A 6 2.08 -14.20 -10.01
C ALA A 6 1.04 -14.12 -8.85
N GLY A 7 1.17 -15.00 -7.86
CA GLY A 7 0.21 -15.11 -6.76
C GLY A 7 -1.21 -15.53 -7.19
N TRP A 8 -1.40 -16.07 -8.40
CA TRP A 8 -2.72 -16.37 -9.00
C TRP A 8 -3.64 -15.15 -9.06
N LEU A 9 -3.06 -13.96 -9.13
CA LEU A 9 -3.77 -12.70 -9.27
C LEU A 9 -3.77 -12.28 -10.75
N GLU A 10 -4.87 -11.66 -11.17
CA GLU A 10 -4.86 -10.89 -12.41
C GLU A 10 -4.03 -9.62 -12.24
N GLU A 11 -3.52 -9.11 -13.36
CA GLU A 11 -2.76 -7.86 -13.39
C GLU A 11 -3.59 -6.71 -12.77
N GLY A 12 -2.99 -5.99 -11.82
CA GLY A 12 -3.61 -4.86 -11.13
C GLY A 12 -4.82 -5.20 -10.24
N GLN A 13 -5.14 -6.48 -10.01
CA GLN A 13 -6.37 -6.90 -9.31
C GLN A 13 -6.52 -6.25 -7.93
N LEU A 14 -5.45 -6.12 -7.15
CA LEU A 14 -5.51 -5.56 -5.80
C LEU A 14 -5.99 -4.10 -5.77
N LEU A 15 -5.47 -3.25 -6.66
CA LEU A 15 -5.87 -1.85 -6.74
C LEU A 15 -7.26 -1.70 -7.36
N ARG A 16 -7.55 -2.49 -8.40
CA ARG A 16 -8.85 -2.50 -9.06
C ARG A 16 -9.97 -2.89 -8.09
N ASP A 17 -9.72 -3.87 -7.23
CA ASP A 17 -10.71 -4.42 -6.31
C ASP A 17 -10.68 -3.76 -4.91
N ALA A 18 -9.82 -2.76 -4.69
CA ALA A 18 -9.69 -2.07 -3.40
C ALA A 18 -11.00 -1.39 -2.95
N PHE A 19 -11.95 -1.13 -3.86
CA PHE A 19 -13.29 -0.66 -3.52
C PHE A 19 -14.03 -1.60 -2.55
N LYS A 20 -13.67 -2.89 -2.50
CA LYS A 20 -14.21 -3.85 -1.53
C LYS A 20 -13.88 -3.47 -0.08
N LEU A 21 -12.84 -2.66 0.14
CA LEU A 21 -12.43 -2.16 1.46
C LEU A 21 -13.15 -0.87 1.86
N ARG A 22 -13.97 -0.25 0.99
CA ARG A 22 -14.54 1.10 1.20
C ARG A 22 -15.32 1.29 2.52
N ASP A 23 -15.81 0.21 3.11
CA ASP A 23 -16.62 0.23 4.34
C ASP A 23 -15.84 -0.28 5.57
N ILE A 24 -14.58 -0.67 5.37
CA ILE A 24 -13.68 -1.12 6.41
C ILE A 24 -12.83 0.07 6.86
N PRO A 25 -12.79 0.39 8.17
CA PRO A 25 -11.86 1.37 8.70
C PRO A 25 -10.42 0.83 8.62
N GLY A 26 -9.47 1.69 8.29
CA GLY A 26 -8.07 1.28 8.24
C GLY A 26 -7.10 2.44 8.05
N THR A 27 -5.82 2.15 8.20
CA THR A 27 -4.74 3.13 8.17
C THR A 27 -3.63 2.61 7.26
N ILE A 28 -3.17 3.46 6.35
CA ILE A 28 -2.04 3.22 5.44
C ILE A 28 -0.86 4.03 5.97
N VAL A 29 0.18 3.36 6.46
CA VAL A 29 1.43 3.97 6.92
C VAL A 29 2.54 3.59 5.95
N HIS A 30 3.23 4.59 5.38
CA HIS A 30 4.25 4.34 4.36
C HIS A 30 5.43 5.31 4.49
N GLY A 31 6.66 4.80 4.44
CA GLY A 31 7.87 5.62 4.47
C GLY A 31 8.09 6.37 3.15
N ARG A 32 8.41 7.67 3.22
CA ARG A 32 8.64 8.50 2.02
C ARG A 32 9.78 7.96 1.15
N TYR A 33 10.79 7.37 1.78
CA TYR A 33 12.01 6.88 1.14
C TYR A 33 12.09 5.34 1.09
N ASP A 34 10.93 4.68 1.12
CA ASP A 34 10.82 3.24 0.87
C ASP A 34 11.28 2.90 -0.56
N MET A 35 12.48 2.32 -0.67
CA MET A 35 13.11 1.93 -1.93
C MET A 35 12.51 0.64 -2.53
N PRO A 36 12.27 -0.45 -1.76
CA PRO A 36 11.59 -1.64 -2.27
C PRO A 36 10.17 -1.40 -2.78
N CYS A 37 9.39 -0.57 -2.07
CA CYS A 37 8.00 -0.26 -2.38
C CYS A 37 7.80 1.26 -2.46
N PRO A 38 7.94 1.86 -3.65
CA PRO A 38 7.79 3.31 -3.80
C PRO A 38 6.42 3.83 -3.34
N ALA A 39 6.40 4.97 -2.66
CA ALA A 39 5.20 5.59 -2.08
C ALA A 39 4.03 5.82 -3.07
N ARG A 40 4.28 5.82 -4.39
CA ARG A 40 3.24 5.88 -5.43
C ARG A 40 2.19 4.76 -5.27
N TYR A 41 2.60 3.59 -4.77
CA TYR A 41 1.69 2.45 -4.61
C TYR A 41 0.76 2.64 -3.42
N ALA A 42 1.28 3.12 -2.29
CA ALA A 42 0.47 3.48 -1.13
C ALA A 42 -0.51 4.63 -1.46
N TRP A 43 -0.06 5.62 -2.22
CA TRP A 43 -0.93 6.69 -2.73
C TRP A 43 -2.03 6.17 -3.69
N ALA A 44 -1.69 5.25 -4.60
CA ALA A 44 -2.67 4.64 -5.49
C ALA A 44 -3.74 3.85 -4.70
N LEU A 45 -3.33 3.14 -3.64
CA LEU A 45 -4.26 2.44 -2.76
C LEU A 45 -5.17 3.41 -2.01
N HIS A 46 -4.63 4.49 -1.43
CA HIS A 46 -5.45 5.50 -0.74
C HIS A 46 -6.50 6.12 -1.68
N LYS A 47 -6.15 6.39 -2.94
CA LYS A 47 -7.13 6.86 -3.94
C LYS A 47 -8.24 5.85 -4.23
N ALA A 48 -7.93 4.55 -4.19
CA ALA A 48 -8.90 3.47 -4.42
C ALA A 48 -9.68 3.06 -3.16
N TRP A 49 -9.16 3.40 -1.97
CA TRP A 49 -9.77 3.18 -0.67
C TRP A 49 -9.78 4.50 0.16
N PRO A 50 -10.68 5.45 -0.17
CA PRO A 50 -10.63 6.81 0.38
C PRO A 50 -10.90 6.93 1.88
N LYS A 51 -11.53 5.92 2.51
CA LYS A 51 -11.78 5.89 3.96
C LYS A 51 -10.53 5.57 4.78
N ALA A 52 -9.45 5.10 4.15
CA ALA A 52 -8.23 4.82 4.88
C ALA A 52 -7.50 6.11 5.26
N ASP A 53 -7.10 6.22 6.53
CA ASP A 53 -6.21 7.29 6.98
C ASP A 53 -4.81 7.08 6.38
N PHE A 54 -4.28 8.08 5.69
CA PHE A 54 -3.01 7.98 4.98
C PHE A 54 -1.91 8.77 5.68
N HIS A 55 -0.88 8.05 6.14
CA HIS A 55 0.28 8.59 6.83
C HIS A 55 1.53 8.34 6.00
N LEU A 56 2.02 9.40 5.36
CA LEU A 56 3.31 9.40 4.70
C LEU A 56 4.36 9.87 5.69
N ILE A 57 5.28 8.97 6.04
CA ILE A 57 6.28 9.19 7.08
C ILE A 57 7.54 9.78 6.44
N GLU A 58 7.83 11.03 6.77
CA GLU A 58 9.02 11.72 6.29
C GLU A 58 10.28 11.17 6.98
N GLY A 59 11.36 10.96 6.24
CA GLY A 59 12.62 10.46 6.78
C GLY A 59 12.66 8.95 7.10
N ALA A 60 11.56 8.21 6.86
CA ALA A 60 11.51 6.75 7.04
C ALA A 60 11.63 5.97 5.72
N GLY A 61 12.27 4.79 5.82
CA GLY A 61 12.37 3.78 4.76
C GLY A 61 11.27 2.70 4.81
N HIS A 62 11.64 1.47 4.45
CA HIS A 62 10.73 0.31 4.37
C HIS A 62 10.54 -0.41 5.71
N ALA A 63 11.54 -0.35 6.59
CA ALA A 63 11.52 -1.16 7.80
C ALA A 63 10.45 -0.67 8.78
N TYR A 64 9.72 -1.61 9.38
CA TYR A 64 8.70 -1.29 10.37
C TYR A 64 9.27 -0.57 11.60
N SER A 65 10.54 -0.83 11.92
CA SER A 65 11.25 -0.28 13.08
C SER A 65 11.88 1.08 12.82
N GLU A 66 11.61 1.70 11.66
CA GLU A 66 12.10 3.04 11.36
C GLU A 66 11.46 4.04 12.33
N PRO A 67 12.24 4.95 12.93
CA PRO A 67 11.76 5.86 13.96
C PRO A 67 11.00 7.09 13.42
N GLY A 68 10.93 7.24 12.09
CA GLY A 68 10.36 8.42 11.41
C GLY A 68 8.87 8.61 11.66
#